data_AF-Q55D79-F1
#
_entry.id   AF-Q55D79-F1
#
_cell.length_a   1.000
_cell.length_b   1.000
_cell.length_c   1.000
_cell.angle_alpha   90.00
_cell.angle_beta   90.00
_cell.angle_gamma   90.00
#
_symmetry.space_group_name_H-M   'P 1'
#
loop_
_entity.id
_entity.type
_entity.pdbx_description
1 polymer ?
#
loop_
_entity_poly.entity_id
_entity_poly.type
_entity_poly.pdbx_seq_one_letter_code
_entity_poly.pdbx_strand_id
1 'polypeptide(L)'
;MLGLRKISNCGNKTYISRSYATIVKRKASKSGLDFGKKIDFKNLEKVEPIQPKPFVPTSTPPTNDKRLTNIESNKKSEEKFYYSPNFSKLGVLANVNELNENWGHFKGDTNEKGVETGSSFTLSTKSKIEMGKNSSGFSVPFPRISGQGAPIVCVPSTFGQTYSRGMLNNRDTLNALDMMTMGEVEHFIKYQIANEVVSAYSIHTTTPGVIQCGGLDFVKLYQSKNDTKFLSEYFKKVSKMFYLMSVAPKPQVSIIDGLTIGAGVGFTANSGFRIGSENSILTIPDCAVGFFPNAGNIRFLNRLDGGVGLYLALTGRRVRGAELIQCGLVDFLIPTNMIPTLDDQLSRLPLKNHERLIANIATFSVPAETQLDGRETHLDIYRDAIKRCFENKTTIEQVIEALENESDKTYDWAQRCIKNINKSSPISIKLTMRLFNESPTDLSSNEYFERDYNISMALVNDSESDLWEGIRANLIDSREPIWRHKSYTEVDDKLIDDIINYKPPTAESVLKLTPFKSTYLMFEDVLNEYFNLNQFTLSGEVRSVFEAHTGNPFTKDYDDAIEIFFKGARSDKYQIDRNSASILTEMSEIDMATL
;
A
#
# COMPACT_ATOMS: atom_id res chain seq x y z
N MET A 1 -43.84 -15.24 -12.20
CA MET A 1 -43.93 -16.69 -11.93
C MET A 1 -42.75 -17.09 -11.07
N LEU A 2 -43.05 -17.74 -9.93
CA LEU A 2 -42.17 -18.52 -9.05
C LEU A 2 -40.98 -17.78 -8.38
N GLY A 3 -41.28 -17.14 -7.25
CA GLY A 3 -41.19 -17.85 -5.97
C GLY A 3 -39.88 -17.76 -5.18
N LEU A 4 -39.99 -17.02 -4.06
CA LEU A 4 -39.63 -17.44 -2.69
C LEU A 4 -38.19 -17.22 -2.17
N ARG A 5 -38.17 -16.32 -1.16
CA ARG A 5 -37.65 -16.49 0.22
C ARG A 5 -36.20 -16.05 0.55
N LYS A 6 -36.17 -14.94 1.31
CA LYS A 6 -35.34 -14.66 2.50
C LYS A 6 -34.48 -15.84 2.99
N ILE A 7 -33.16 -15.65 2.97
CA ILE A 7 -32.22 -16.22 3.93
C ILE A 7 -31.31 -15.07 4.40
N SER A 8 -31.53 -14.63 5.63
CA SER A 8 -30.50 -14.02 6.46
C SER A 8 -29.42 -15.07 6.72
N ASN A 9 -28.14 -14.79 6.47
CA ASN A 9 -27.04 -15.42 7.17
C ASN A 9 -25.71 -14.69 6.92
N CYS A 10 -24.94 -14.57 8.00
CA CYS A 10 -23.59 -14.05 8.15
C CYS A 10 -22.66 -14.37 6.97
N GLY A 11 -22.07 -13.34 6.36
CA GLY A 11 -21.08 -13.48 5.30
C GLY A 11 -19.69 -13.06 5.80
N ASN A 12 -19.04 -13.92 6.58
CA ASN A 12 -17.59 -13.86 6.78
C ASN A 12 -16.91 -13.92 5.40
N LYS A 13 -16.47 -12.77 4.88
CA LYS A 13 -15.48 -12.76 3.79
C LYS A 13 -14.16 -13.26 4.37
N THR A 14 -13.99 -14.57 4.31
CA THR A 14 -12.74 -15.26 4.62
C THR A 14 -11.78 -14.94 3.48
N TYR A 15 -10.78 -14.09 3.72
CA TYR A 15 -9.69 -13.90 2.79
C TYR A 15 -8.76 -15.08 2.95
N ILE A 16 -8.98 -16.13 2.15
CA ILE A 16 -8.23 -17.40 2.21
C ILE A 16 -6.74 -17.11 2.40
N SER A 17 -6.25 -17.37 3.62
CA SER A 17 -4.82 -17.45 3.89
C SER A 17 -4.26 -18.45 2.89
N ARG A 18 -3.22 -18.02 2.16
CA ARG A 18 -2.41 -18.90 1.31
C ARG A 18 -1.74 -19.92 2.22
N SER A 19 -2.49 -20.95 2.56
CA SER A 19 -1.99 -22.16 3.19
C SER A 19 -1.13 -22.84 2.15
N TYR A 20 0.14 -22.99 2.51
CA TYR A 20 1.15 -23.77 1.81
C TYR A 20 0.51 -25.03 1.19
N ALA A 21 0.44 -25.07 -0.15
CA ALA A 21 0.26 -26.31 -0.88
C ALA A 21 1.58 -27.09 -0.83
N THR A 22 1.89 -27.63 0.34
CA THR A 22 2.84 -28.74 0.45
C THR A 22 2.15 -29.99 -0.13
N ILE A 23 2.91 -30.89 -0.76
CA ILE A 23 2.52 -32.27 -1.16
C ILE A 23 1.89 -32.28 -2.59
N VAL A 24 2.41 -32.95 -3.64
CA VAL A 24 3.05 -34.27 -3.75
C VAL A 24 4.00 -34.28 -4.98
N LYS A 25 5.22 -34.83 -4.84
CA LYS A 25 6.01 -35.34 -5.98
C LYS A 25 5.21 -36.41 -6.75
N ARG A 26 4.51 -36.04 -7.82
CA ARG A 26 3.98 -37.03 -8.77
C ARG A 26 5.05 -37.37 -9.80
N LYS A 27 5.52 -38.62 -9.70
CA LYS A 27 6.35 -39.32 -10.68
C LYS A 27 5.77 -39.18 -12.09
N ALA A 28 6.69 -38.97 -13.03
CA ALA A 28 6.49 -38.98 -14.47
C ALA A 28 5.65 -40.19 -14.95
N SER A 29 4.70 -39.93 -15.85
CA SER A 29 4.25 -40.90 -16.84
C SER A 29 4.21 -40.23 -18.22
N LYS A 30 4.87 -40.90 -19.16
CA LYS A 30 5.14 -40.51 -20.54
C LYS A 30 3.88 -40.30 -21.38
N SER A 31 3.75 -39.10 -21.96
CA SER A 31 3.15 -38.81 -23.28
C SER A 31 3.48 -37.33 -23.54
N GLY A 32 4.50 -36.96 -24.31
CA GLY A 32 4.67 -37.27 -25.72
C GLY A 32 4.50 -35.98 -26.51
N LEU A 33 5.49 -35.08 -26.45
CA LEU A 33 5.67 -33.97 -27.40
C LEU A 33 7.19 -33.79 -27.57
N ASP A 34 7.64 -33.99 -28.81
CA ASP A 34 9.03 -34.04 -29.27
C ASP A 34 9.55 -32.61 -29.48
N PHE A 35 10.39 -32.12 -28.56
CA PHE A 35 10.98 -30.77 -28.60
C PHE A 35 12.41 -30.75 -29.19
N GLY A 36 12.77 -31.71 -30.04
CA GLY A 36 14.13 -31.87 -30.59
C GLY A 36 14.54 -30.96 -31.76
N LYS A 37 13.71 -30.03 -32.26
CA LYS A 37 14.08 -29.16 -33.39
C LYS A 37 14.63 -27.81 -32.91
N LYS A 38 15.95 -27.63 -33.00
CA LYS A 38 16.60 -26.31 -33.00
C LYS A 38 15.98 -25.44 -34.11
N ILE A 39 15.37 -24.32 -33.73
CA ILE A 39 14.89 -23.29 -34.66
C ILE A 39 16.11 -22.49 -35.15
N ASP A 40 16.33 -22.47 -36.47
CA ASP A 40 17.35 -21.63 -37.10
C ASP A 40 16.81 -20.22 -37.30
N PHE A 41 17.18 -19.31 -36.39
CA PHE A 41 16.76 -17.91 -36.42
C PHE A 41 17.37 -17.09 -37.57
N LYS A 42 18.30 -17.64 -38.37
CA LYS A 42 18.98 -16.88 -39.42
C LYS A 42 18.10 -16.52 -40.62
N ASN A 43 16.96 -17.18 -40.78
CA ASN A 43 16.06 -17.01 -41.93
C ASN A 43 14.69 -16.38 -41.58
N LEU A 44 14.54 -15.79 -40.39
CA LEU A 44 13.34 -15.02 -40.07
C LEU A 44 13.34 -13.68 -40.82
N GLU A 45 12.23 -13.38 -41.46
CA GLU A 45 11.98 -12.09 -42.12
C GLU A 45 12.15 -10.96 -41.09
N LYS A 46 12.98 -9.96 -41.39
CA LYS A 46 13.13 -8.78 -40.52
C LYS A 46 11.79 -8.03 -40.51
N VAL A 47 11.06 -8.13 -39.41
CA VAL A 47 9.92 -7.26 -39.14
C VAL A 47 10.47 -5.92 -38.66
N GLU A 48 10.27 -4.86 -39.45
CA GLU A 48 10.56 -3.48 -39.05
C GLU A 48 9.86 -3.17 -37.72
N PRO A 49 10.53 -2.52 -36.74
CA PRO A 49 9.88 -2.15 -35.47
C PRO A 49 8.64 -1.32 -35.73
N ILE A 50 7.49 -1.73 -35.19
CA ILE A 50 6.30 -0.87 -35.14
C ILE A 50 6.62 0.26 -34.17
N GLN A 51 7.13 1.38 -34.70
CA GLN A 51 7.22 2.64 -33.98
C GLN A 51 5.78 3.04 -33.62
N PRO A 52 5.41 3.17 -32.33
CA PRO A 52 4.10 3.71 -31.98
C PRO A 52 4.01 5.10 -32.63
N LYS A 53 2.98 5.32 -33.47
CA LYS A 53 2.70 6.65 -34.00
C LYS A 53 2.59 7.60 -32.80
N PRO A 54 3.37 8.69 -32.73
CA PRO A 54 3.20 9.66 -31.66
C PRO A 54 1.76 10.16 -31.68
N PHE A 55 1.10 10.12 -30.53
CA PHE A 55 -0.19 10.78 -30.35
C PHE A 55 0.00 12.26 -30.72
N VAL A 56 -0.72 12.72 -31.74
CA VAL A 56 -0.81 14.15 -32.09
C VAL A 56 -2.13 14.64 -31.50
N PRO A 57 -2.10 15.42 -30.41
CA PRO A 57 -3.33 15.97 -29.84
C PRO A 57 -4.01 16.89 -30.88
N THR A 58 -5.34 16.82 -31.01
CA THR A 58 -6.13 17.73 -31.87
C THR A 58 -6.18 19.17 -31.34
N SER A 59 -5.75 19.37 -30.09
CA SER A 59 -5.48 20.67 -29.46
C SER A 59 -4.34 20.49 -28.45
N THR A 60 -3.48 21.50 -28.26
CA THR A 60 -2.38 21.44 -27.28
C THR A 60 -2.97 21.19 -25.89
N PRO A 61 -2.79 20.00 -25.29
CA PRO A 61 -3.39 19.72 -24.00
C PRO A 61 -2.76 20.66 -22.95
N PRO A 62 -3.52 21.10 -21.93
CA PRO A 62 -2.95 21.92 -20.86
C PRO A 62 -1.75 21.19 -20.25
N THR A 63 -0.67 21.93 -19.99
CA THR A 63 0.55 21.40 -19.34
C THR A 63 0.17 20.76 -18.00
N ASN A 64 0.98 19.82 -17.50
CA ASN A 64 0.70 19.23 -16.19
C ASN A 64 0.58 20.30 -15.09
N ASP A 65 1.36 21.39 -15.16
CA ASP A 65 1.23 22.53 -14.25
C ASP A 65 -0.10 23.27 -14.40
N LYS A 66 -0.62 23.44 -15.63
CA LYS A 66 -1.97 24.00 -15.86
C LYS A 66 -3.06 23.04 -15.39
N ARG A 67 -2.90 21.73 -15.61
CA ARG A 67 -3.82 20.70 -15.10
C ARG A 67 -3.84 20.73 -13.57
N LEU A 68 -2.67 20.83 -12.93
CA LEU A 68 -2.53 21.02 -11.49
C LEU A 68 -3.19 22.33 -11.07
N THR A 69 -2.82 23.47 -11.64
CA THR A 69 -3.40 24.77 -11.29
C THR A 69 -4.94 24.77 -11.42
N ASN A 70 -5.48 24.12 -12.46
CA ASN A 70 -6.92 23.95 -12.64
C ASN A 70 -7.52 23.06 -11.55
N ILE A 71 -6.84 21.96 -11.21
CA ILE A 71 -7.21 21.07 -10.11
C ILE A 71 -7.26 21.83 -8.77
N GLU A 72 -6.23 22.62 -8.51
CA GLU A 72 -6.01 23.32 -7.25
C GLU A 72 -6.92 24.55 -7.09
N SER A 73 -7.47 25.04 -8.20
CA SER A 73 -8.33 26.22 -8.22
C SER A 73 -9.75 25.98 -7.71
N ASN A 74 -10.19 24.72 -7.56
CA ASN A 74 -11.57 24.31 -7.26
C ASN A 74 -12.64 24.93 -8.19
N LYS A 75 -12.26 25.47 -9.35
CA LYS A 75 -13.21 25.99 -10.34
C LYS A 75 -13.61 24.89 -11.32
N LYS A 76 -14.90 24.81 -11.66
CA LYS A 76 -15.36 23.98 -12.78
C LYS A 76 -14.67 24.44 -14.08
N SER A 77 -13.79 23.61 -14.60
CA SER A 77 -13.23 23.75 -15.95
C SER A 77 -14.28 23.38 -17.00
N GLU A 78 -14.38 24.15 -18.09
CA GLU A 78 -15.19 23.77 -19.27
C GLU A 78 -14.56 22.58 -20.03
N GLU A 79 -13.26 22.34 -19.88
CA GLU A 79 -12.58 21.17 -20.44
C GLU A 79 -12.86 19.92 -19.59
N LYS A 80 -13.52 18.92 -20.20
CA LYS A 80 -13.86 17.63 -19.59
C LYS A 80 -12.62 16.75 -19.43
N PHE A 81 -11.87 16.93 -18.35
CA PHE A 81 -10.82 15.99 -17.92
C PHE A 81 -11.39 15.01 -16.91
N TYR A 82 -11.76 13.82 -17.37
CA TYR A 82 -12.39 12.79 -16.53
C TYR A 82 -11.88 11.41 -16.93
N TYR A 83 -11.41 10.62 -15.95
CA TYR A 83 -11.79 9.21 -15.96
C TYR A 83 -13.30 9.19 -16.10
N SER A 84 -13.83 8.52 -17.13
CA SER A 84 -15.17 8.79 -17.68
C SER A 84 -16.22 9.07 -16.59
N PRO A 85 -17.22 9.96 -16.81
CA PRO A 85 -18.29 10.24 -15.84
C PRO A 85 -18.96 8.99 -15.23
N ASN A 86 -18.79 7.83 -15.87
CA ASN A 86 -19.23 6.54 -15.36
C ASN A 86 -18.42 6.05 -14.13
N PHE A 87 -17.13 6.36 -13.99
CA PHE A 87 -16.38 6.06 -12.75
C PHE A 87 -16.93 6.82 -11.55
N SER A 88 -17.25 8.11 -11.73
CA SER A 88 -17.92 8.93 -10.72
C SER A 88 -19.29 8.34 -10.34
N LYS A 89 -20.07 7.88 -11.32
CA LYS A 89 -21.34 7.14 -11.08
C LYS A 89 -21.16 5.83 -10.31
N LEU A 90 -20.00 5.18 -10.41
CA LEU A 90 -19.65 3.97 -9.65
C LEU A 90 -19.12 4.29 -8.23
N GLY A 91 -19.09 5.58 -7.85
CA GLY A 91 -18.56 6.05 -6.56
C GLY A 91 -17.04 5.99 -6.48
N VAL A 92 -16.32 5.93 -7.60
CA VAL A 92 -14.85 5.94 -7.65
C VAL A 92 -14.37 7.37 -7.91
N LEU A 93 -13.29 7.78 -7.24
CA LEU A 93 -12.63 9.06 -7.50
C LEU A 93 -12.15 9.13 -8.96
N ALA A 94 -12.78 9.97 -9.77
CA ALA A 94 -12.43 10.17 -11.17
C ALA A 94 -11.47 11.35 -11.39
N ASN A 95 -11.57 12.37 -10.53
CA ASN A 95 -10.71 13.54 -10.52
C ASN A 95 -10.56 14.06 -9.07
N VAL A 96 -9.37 14.53 -8.72
CA VAL A 96 -9.07 15.16 -7.43
C VAL A 96 -9.97 16.35 -7.08
N ASN A 97 -10.61 17.00 -8.05
CA ASN A 97 -11.61 18.06 -7.82
C ASN A 97 -12.93 17.55 -7.20
N GLU A 98 -13.14 16.23 -7.15
CA GLU A 98 -14.27 15.64 -6.45
C GLU A 98 -14.04 15.55 -4.93
N LEU A 99 -12.78 15.75 -4.48
CA LEU A 99 -12.46 15.92 -3.06
C LEU A 99 -12.88 17.32 -2.61
N ASN A 100 -13.36 17.47 -1.38
CA ASN A 100 -13.92 18.74 -0.91
C ASN A 100 -12.88 19.88 -0.87
N GLU A 101 -13.34 21.14 -0.82
CA GLU A 101 -12.46 22.32 -0.83
C GLU A 101 -11.40 22.33 0.28
N ASN A 102 -11.66 21.66 1.41
CA ASN A 102 -10.73 21.54 2.53
C ASN A 102 -9.57 20.55 2.25
N TRP A 103 -9.51 19.90 1.09
CA TRP A 103 -8.42 19.02 0.67
C TRP A 103 -7.20 19.75 0.09
N GLY A 104 -7.17 21.07 0.17
CA GLY A 104 -5.93 21.85 0.07
C GLY A 104 -5.90 22.81 -1.12
N HIS A 105 -6.07 24.09 -0.82
CA HIS A 105 -5.48 25.16 -1.61
C HIS A 105 -3.96 25.05 -1.58
N PHE A 106 -3.34 25.08 -2.76
CA PHE A 106 -1.90 24.96 -3.00
C PHE A 106 -1.08 26.23 -2.78
N LYS A 107 -1.56 27.17 -1.97
CA LYS A 107 -0.73 28.33 -1.66
C LYS A 107 0.37 27.86 -0.71
N GLY A 108 1.55 27.61 -1.28
CA GLY A 108 2.77 27.36 -0.54
C GLY A 108 2.88 28.36 0.61
N ASP A 109 3.34 27.87 1.76
CA ASP A 109 3.56 28.69 2.94
C ASP A 109 4.34 29.95 2.54
N THR A 110 3.63 31.08 2.52
CA THR A 110 4.25 32.39 2.55
C THR A 110 4.95 32.47 3.90
N ASN A 111 6.27 32.38 3.89
CA ASN A 111 7.09 32.84 5.00
C ASN A 111 6.72 34.30 5.35
N GLU A 112 6.95 34.70 6.61
CA GLU A 112 6.54 35.98 7.23
C GLU A 112 6.93 37.28 6.47
N LYS A 113 7.62 37.16 5.33
CA LYS A 113 8.04 38.26 4.45
C LYS A 113 7.20 38.41 3.17
N GLY A 114 6.14 37.63 2.97
CA GLY A 114 5.23 37.81 1.82
C GLY A 114 5.90 37.61 0.45
N VAL A 115 7.00 36.87 0.40
CA VAL A 115 7.66 36.51 -0.86
C VAL A 115 7.01 35.22 -1.35
N GLU A 116 6.26 35.28 -2.45
CA GLU A 116 5.90 34.08 -3.20
C GLU A 116 7.20 33.36 -3.58
N THR A 117 7.46 32.20 -2.98
CA THR A 117 8.45 31.27 -3.53
C THR A 117 7.90 30.85 -4.87
N GLY A 118 8.43 31.46 -5.94
CA GLY A 118 7.88 31.39 -7.28
C GLY A 118 7.53 29.97 -7.72
N SER A 119 6.58 29.90 -8.64
CA SER A 119 6.25 28.73 -9.46
C SER A 119 7.51 28.00 -9.94
N SER A 120 8.05 27.10 -9.14
CA SER A 120 9.13 26.22 -9.53
C SER A 120 8.67 24.79 -9.34
N PHE A 121 7.68 24.41 -10.14
CA PHE A 121 7.53 23.05 -10.61
C PHE A 121 8.66 22.73 -11.59
N THR A 122 9.89 22.75 -11.09
CA THR A 122 10.84 21.73 -11.50
C THR A 122 10.84 20.81 -10.31
N LEU A 123 10.20 19.62 -10.43
CA LEU A 123 10.62 18.46 -9.63
C LEU A 123 12.14 18.56 -9.59
N SER A 124 12.72 18.87 -8.43
CA SER A 124 14.07 19.38 -8.38
C SER A 124 15.05 18.27 -8.76
N THR A 125 15.24 18.08 -10.07
CA THR A 125 16.38 17.44 -10.72
C THR A 125 17.63 18.30 -10.55
N LYS A 126 17.65 19.20 -9.56
CA LYS A 126 18.79 20.03 -9.18
C LYS A 126 19.69 19.39 -8.12
N SER A 127 19.34 18.23 -7.57
CA SER A 127 20.38 17.30 -7.14
C SER A 127 20.86 16.55 -8.39
N LYS A 128 22.16 16.62 -8.69
CA LYS A 128 22.75 15.68 -9.66
C LYS A 128 22.39 14.28 -9.15
N ILE A 129 21.53 13.56 -9.88
CA ILE A 129 21.37 12.12 -9.70
C ILE A 129 22.72 11.53 -10.07
N GLU A 130 23.63 11.43 -9.11
CA GLU A 130 24.84 10.64 -9.29
C GLU A 130 24.43 9.19 -9.13
N MET A 131 24.46 8.46 -10.24
CA MET A 131 24.50 7.01 -10.21
C MET A 131 25.76 6.66 -9.42
N GLY A 132 25.62 6.32 -8.13
CA GLY A 132 26.77 5.86 -7.35
C GLY A 132 27.38 4.64 -8.04
N LYS A 133 28.60 4.23 -7.68
CA LYS A 133 29.13 2.93 -8.10
C LYS A 133 29.27 2.03 -6.87
N ASN A 134 28.97 0.75 -7.00
CA ASN A 134 29.32 -0.23 -5.97
C ASN A 134 30.85 -0.45 -5.93
N SER A 135 31.34 -1.21 -4.96
CA SER A 135 32.76 -1.56 -4.83
C SER A 135 33.34 -2.27 -6.06
N SER A 136 32.48 -2.80 -6.93
CA SER A 136 32.82 -3.47 -8.17
C SER A 136 32.75 -2.56 -9.40
N GLY A 137 32.53 -1.25 -9.23
CA GLY A 137 32.51 -0.26 -10.32
C GLY A 137 31.21 -0.20 -11.13
N PHE A 138 30.21 -1.02 -10.81
CA PHE A 138 28.89 -0.97 -11.45
C PHE A 138 28.06 0.16 -10.87
N SER A 139 27.35 0.88 -11.73
CA SER A 139 26.33 1.85 -11.35
C SER A 139 25.38 1.22 -10.33
N VAL A 140 25.26 1.79 -9.13
CA VAL A 140 24.21 1.40 -8.20
C VAL A 140 22.87 1.88 -8.76
N PRO A 141 21.80 1.09 -8.57
CA PRO A 141 20.53 1.32 -9.26
C PRO A 141 19.73 2.52 -8.70
N PHE A 142 20.17 3.05 -7.57
CA PHE A 142 19.48 4.10 -6.83
C PHE A 142 20.28 5.39 -6.91
N PRO A 143 19.65 6.53 -7.27
CA PRO A 143 20.28 7.84 -7.18
C PRO A 143 20.93 8.01 -5.81
N ARG A 144 22.25 8.22 -5.75
CA ARG A 144 22.84 8.80 -4.53
C ARG A 144 22.56 10.29 -4.59
N ILE A 145 21.52 10.72 -3.90
CA ILE A 145 21.24 12.13 -3.71
C ILE A 145 22.12 12.60 -2.56
N SER A 146 23.18 13.34 -2.87
CA SER A 146 24.01 14.00 -1.87
C SER A 146 23.27 15.23 -1.32
N GLY A 147 23.03 15.28 0.00
CA GLY A 147 22.43 16.42 0.70
C GLY A 147 20.95 16.26 1.07
N GLN A 148 20.39 17.23 1.80
CA GLN A 148 18.95 17.33 2.07
C GLN A 148 18.21 17.66 0.78
N GLY A 149 17.87 16.62 0.00
CA GLY A 149 16.96 16.72 -1.13
C GLY A 149 15.50 16.81 -0.67
N ALA A 150 14.57 16.92 -1.61
CA ALA A 150 13.15 16.82 -1.31
C ALA A 150 12.84 15.48 -0.60
N PRO A 151 11.88 15.45 0.35
CA PRO A 151 11.55 14.25 1.10
C PRO A 151 10.89 13.17 0.23
N ILE A 152 10.36 13.54 -0.93
CA ILE A 152 10.02 12.61 -2.02
C ILE A 152 10.81 12.97 -3.28
N VAL A 153 11.28 11.95 -3.99
CA VAL A 153 11.94 12.08 -5.28
C VAL A 153 11.07 11.39 -6.31
N CYS A 154 10.53 12.16 -7.26
CA CYS A 154 9.84 11.58 -8.40
C CYS A 154 10.85 11.16 -9.45
N VAL A 155 10.90 9.86 -9.77
CA VAL A 155 11.76 9.34 -10.82
C VAL A 155 10.90 9.01 -12.04
N PRO A 156 10.97 9.82 -13.12
CA PRO A 156 10.19 9.56 -14.33
C PRO A 156 10.62 8.25 -15.01
N SER A 157 9.69 7.62 -15.72
CA SER A 157 9.97 6.46 -16.56
C SER A 157 11.01 6.81 -17.64
N THR A 158 11.97 5.91 -17.85
CA THR A 158 13.01 6.02 -18.90
C THR A 158 12.46 5.94 -20.32
N PHE A 159 11.23 5.43 -20.53
CA PHE A 159 10.69 5.09 -21.86
C PHE A 159 9.41 5.83 -22.24
N GLY A 160 9.06 6.91 -21.55
CA GLY A 160 7.98 7.79 -22.01
C GLY A 160 6.58 7.49 -21.42
N GLN A 161 6.49 7.49 -20.09
CA GLN A 161 5.38 8.08 -19.31
C GLN A 161 4.20 7.20 -18.81
N THR A 162 4.22 5.87 -18.86
CA THR A 162 3.06 5.09 -18.33
C THR A 162 3.18 4.64 -16.88
N TYR A 163 4.39 4.67 -16.31
CA TYR A 163 4.63 4.35 -14.90
C TYR A 163 5.49 5.44 -14.24
N SER A 164 5.11 5.81 -13.02
CA SER A 164 5.76 6.86 -12.24
C SER A 164 6.20 6.32 -10.87
N ARG A 165 7.32 6.82 -10.35
CA ARG A 165 7.90 6.35 -9.08
C ARG A 165 8.07 7.53 -8.13
N GLY A 166 7.47 7.45 -6.96
CA GLY A 166 7.73 8.34 -5.84
C GLY A 166 8.63 7.65 -4.82
N MET A 167 9.78 8.23 -4.53
CA MET A 167 10.76 7.62 -3.62
C MET A 167 10.93 8.46 -2.36
N LEU A 168 10.60 7.91 -1.19
CA LEU A 168 10.86 8.53 0.10
C LEU A 168 12.37 8.69 0.31
N ASN A 169 12.80 9.90 0.66
CA ASN A 169 14.19 10.34 0.57
C ASN A 169 14.62 11.19 1.79
N ASN A 170 14.09 10.90 2.97
CA ASN A 170 14.50 11.56 4.21
C ASN A 170 15.21 10.58 5.15
N ARG A 171 16.44 10.19 4.78
CA ARG A 171 17.20 9.19 5.55
C ARG A 171 17.47 9.62 6.99
N ASP A 172 17.70 10.91 7.22
CA ASP A 172 18.04 11.45 8.56
C ASP A 172 16.90 11.24 9.56
N THR A 173 15.65 11.29 9.11
CA THR A 173 14.46 11.01 9.93
C THR A 173 13.92 9.59 9.73
N LEU A 174 14.69 8.70 9.07
CA LEU A 174 14.24 7.35 8.71
C LEU A 174 12.94 7.34 7.89
N ASN A 175 12.79 8.30 6.98
CA ASN A 175 11.58 8.53 6.18
C ASN A 175 10.33 8.67 7.08
N ALA A 176 10.45 9.39 8.20
CA ALA A 176 9.30 9.72 9.03
C ALA A 176 8.30 10.62 8.27
N LEU A 177 7.02 10.46 8.57
CA LEU A 177 5.91 11.21 7.98
C LEU A 177 5.75 12.56 8.66
N ASP A 178 6.70 13.47 8.46
CA ASP A 178 6.53 14.88 8.81
C ASP A 178 5.54 15.59 7.86
N MET A 179 5.13 16.82 8.21
CA MET A 179 4.17 17.59 7.41
C MET A 179 4.62 17.81 5.96
N MET A 180 5.92 18.01 5.74
CA MET A 180 6.48 18.24 4.41
C MET A 180 6.43 16.97 3.57
N THR A 181 6.89 15.86 4.12
CA THR A 181 6.89 14.52 3.50
C THR A 181 5.47 14.10 3.14
N MET A 182 4.51 14.26 4.06
CA MET A 182 3.10 13.95 3.76
C MET A 182 2.51 14.86 2.67
N GLY A 183 2.86 16.15 2.68
CA GLY A 183 2.46 17.09 1.63
C GLY A 183 2.96 16.71 0.25
N GLU A 184 4.24 16.35 0.16
CA GLU A 184 4.89 15.92 -1.08
C GLU A 184 4.36 14.57 -1.60
N VAL A 185 4.08 13.61 -0.71
CA VAL A 185 3.45 12.34 -1.07
C VAL A 185 2.02 12.56 -1.61
N GLU A 186 1.20 13.33 -0.88
CA GLU A 186 -0.16 13.65 -1.31
C GLU A 186 -0.15 14.34 -2.68
N HIS A 187 0.77 15.29 -2.87
CA HIS A 187 0.95 16.00 -4.11
C HIS A 187 1.37 15.09 -5.26
N PHE A 188 2.34 14.19 -5.02
CA PHE A 188 2.76 13.17 -5.99
C PHE A 188 1.58 12.33 -6.44
N ILE A 189 0.75 11.85 -5.51
CA ILE A 189 -0.45 11.05 -5.82
C ILE A 189 -1.44 11.85 -6.64
N LYS A 190 -1.77 13.08 -6.23
CA LYS A 190 -2.68 13.98 -6.96
C LYS A 190 -2.19 14.22 -8.40
N TYR A 191 -0.90 14.48 -8.57
CA TYR A 191 -0.28 14.62 -9.89
C TYR A 191 -0.44 13.35 -10.73
N GLN A 192 -0.22 12.17 -10.15
CA GLN A 192 -0.40 10.92 -10.88
C GLN A 192 -1.86 10.69 -11.26
N ILE A 193 -2.83 11.05 -10.41
CA ILE A 193 -4.26 10.98 -10.75
C ILE A 193 -4.55 11.86 -11.98
N ALA A 194 -4.05 13.09 -11.98
CA ALA A 194 -4.25 14.08 -13.05
C ALA A 194 -3.54 13.73 -14.37
N ASN A 195 -2.42 13.00 -14.31
CA ASN A 195 -1.59 12.71 -15.48
C ASN A 195 -2.15 11.52 -16.28
N GLU A 196 -2.90 11.78 -17.34
CA GLU A 196 -3.52 10.76 -18.20
C GLU A 196 -2.55 9.74 -18.81
N VAL A 197 -1.27 10.09 -18.97
CA VAL A 197 -0.29 9.18 -19.56
C VAL A 197 0.12 8.12 -18.54
N VAL A 198 0.11 8.46 -17.24
CA VAL A 198 0.43 7.52 -16.16
C VAL A 198 -0.73 6.56 -15.95
N SER A 199 -0.44 5.27 -16.13
CA SER A 199 -1.37 4.14 -15.95
C SER A 199 -1.24 3.48 -14.58
N ALA A 200 -0.05 3.52 -13.97
CA ALA A 200 0.21 3.01 -12.62
C ALA A 200 1.36 3.79 -11.98
N TYR A 201 1.49 3.75 -10.66
CA TYR A 201 2.63 4.35 -9.98
C TYR A 201 3.06 3.54 -8.76
N SER A 202 4.29 3.73 -8.31
CA SER A 202 4.76 3.19 -7.04
C SER A 202 5.19 4.26 -6.06
N ILE A 203 5.12 3.89 -4.78
CA ILE A 203 5.76 4.60 -3.69
C ILE A 203 6.71 3.63 -2.99
N HIS A 204 8.00 3.95 -2.98
CA HIS A 204 9.05 3.16 -2.33
C HIS A 204 10.15 4.09 -1.78
N THR A 205 11.37 3.61 -1.54
CA THR A 205 12.42 4.39 -0.87
C THR A 205 13.68 4.57 -1.71
N THR A 206 14.41 5.68 -1.51
CA THR A 206 15.78 5.87 -2.02
C THR A 206 16.83 5.10 -1.23
N THR A 207 16.45 4.48 -0.10
CA THR A 207 17.33 3.68 0.77
C THR A 207 16.90 2.21 0.89
N PRO A 208 16.83 1.48 -0.24
CA PRO A 208 16.42 0.08 -0.28
C PRO A 208 17.35 -0.79 0.56
N GLY A 209 16.79 -1.82 1.17
CA GLY A 209 17.47 -2.71 2.10
C GLY A 209 17.67 -2.14 3.51
N VAL A 210 17.31 -0.88 3.75
CA VAL A 210 17.53 -0.21 5.05
C VAL A 210 16.21 0.22 5.68
N ILE A 211 15.58 1.25 5.12
CA ILE A 211 14.37 1.87 5.67
C ILE A 211 13.45 2.25 4.53
N GLN A 212 12.22 1.78 4.61
CA GLN A 212 11.15 2.18 3.72
C GLN A 212 10.43 3.41 4.30
N CYS A 213 9.87 3.30 5.51
CA CYS A 213 9.17 4.39 6.21
C CYS A 213 9.17 4.18 7.74
N GLY A 214 9.57 5.21 8.48
CA GLY A 214 9.67 5.22 9.94
C GLY A 214 8.33 5.42 10.68
N GLY A 215 7.25 5.70 9.95
CA GLY A 215 5.93 5.96 10.53
C GLY A 215 5.72 7.44 10.85
N LEU A 216 4.85 7.73 11.83
CA LEU A 216 4.57 9.10 12.25
C LEU A 216 5.83 9.76 12.88
N ASP A 217 5.99 11.07 12.69
CA ASP A 217 7.02 11.85 13.39
C ASP A 217 6.61 12.10 14.84
N PHE A 218 6.67 11.05 15.65
CA PHE A 218 6.32 11.10 17.07
C PHE A 218 7.17 12.09 17.87
N VAL A 219 8.44 12.28 17.50
CA VAL A 219 9.30 13.26 18.18
C VAL A 219 8.76 14.67 17.97
N LYS A 220 8.39 15.02 16.73
CA LYS A 220 7.76 16.32 16.46
C LYS A 220 6.40 16.47 17.14
N LEU A 221 5.58 15.42 17.15
CA LEU A 221 4.30 15.42 17.86
C LEU A 221 4.48 15.72 19.35
N TYR A 222 5.46 15.10 20.01
CA TYR A 222 5.74 15.35 21.43
C TYR A 222 6.23 16.77 21.69
N GLN A 223 7.11 17.31 20.82
CA GLN A 223 7.57 18.70 20.91
C GLN A 223 6.41 19.70 20.75
N SER A 224 5.43 19.35 19.92
CA SER A 224 4.24 20.16 19.63
C SER A 224 3.02 19.75 20.46
N LYS A 225 3.17 19.01 21.57
CA LYS A 225 2.05 18.47 22.35
C LYS A 225 1.08 19.52 22.91
N ASN A 226 1.55 20.76 23.09
CA ASN A 226 0.74 21.89 23.56
C ASN A 226 0.14 22.73 22.41
N ASP A 227 0.45 22.39 21.15
CA ASP A 227 -0.06 23.08 19.96
C ASP A 227 -1.19 22.24 19.34
N THR A 228 -2.39 22.41 19.88
CA THR A 228 -3.60 21.67 19.46
C THR A 228 -3.95 21.91 17.99
N LYS A 229 -3.61 23.08 17.45
CA LYS A 229 -3.82 23.42 16.03
C LYS A 229 -2.89 22.58 15.16
N PHE A 230 -1.60 22.54 15.48
CA PHE A 230 -0.64 21.70 14.76
C PHE A 230 -1.04 20.22 14.80
N LEU A 231 -1.40 19.69 15.98
CA LEU A 231 -1.78 18.29 16.12
C LEU A 231 -3.01 17.93 15.28
N SER A 232 -4.03 18.80 15.29
CA SER A 232 -5.23 18.66 14.46
C SER A 232 -4.90 18.62 12.97
N GLU A 233 -4.11 19.58 12.48
CA GLU A 233 -3.72 19.63 11.07
C GLU A 233 -2.82 18.45 10.67
N TYR A 234 -1.93 18.00 11.55
CA TYR A 234 -1.10 16.82 11.32
C TYR A 234 -1.94 15.55 11.13
N PHE A 235 -2.86 15.24 12.05
CA PHE A 235 -3.68 14.03 11.92
C PHE A 235 -4.73 14.14 10.79
N LYS A 236 -5.25 15.34 10.50
CA LYS A 236 -6.04 15.55 9.27
C LYS A 236 -5.22 15.20 8.03
N LYS A 237 -3.95 15.64 7.96
CA LYS A 237 -3.05 15.36 6.84
C LYS A 237 -2.77 13.87 6.70
N VAL A 238 -2.45 13.17 7.79
CA VAL A 238 -2.28 11.70 7.82
C VAL A 238 -3.51 10.99 7.25
N SER A 239 -4.70 11.29 7.78
CA SER A 239 -5.95 10.64 7.36
C SER A 239 -6.30 10.95 5.91
N LYS A 240 -6.13 12.20 5.46
CA LYS A 240 -6.38 12.59 4.05
C LYS A 240 -5.40 11.89 3.11
N MET A 241 -4.11 11.88 3.42
CA MET A 241 -3.10 11.27 2.55
C MET A 241 -3.37 9.77 2.34
N PHE A 242 -3.58 9.00 3.42
CA PHE A 242 -3.86 7.58 3.30
C PHE A 242 -5.28 7.29 2.76
N TYR A 243 -6.27 8.15 3.03
CA TYR A 243 -7.57 8.05 2.37
C TYR A 243 -7.42 8.21 0.86
N LEU A 244 -6.64 9.20 0.40
CA LEU A 244 -6.36 9.43 -1.02
C LEU A 244 -5.77 8.19 -1.66
N MET A 245 -4.77 7.59 -1.01
CA MET A 245 -4.19 6.32 -1.45
C MET A 245 -5.28 5.24 -1.56
N SER A 246 -6.17 5.13 -0.57
CA SER A 246 -7.22 4.11 -0.59
C SER A 246 -8.27 4.29 -1.70
N VAL A 247 -8.42 5.50 -2.27
CA VAL A 247 -9.47 5.80 -3.26
C VAL A 247 -8.92 6.23 -4.62
N ALA A 248 -7.60 6.35 -4.80
CA ALA A 248 -7.06 6.80 -6.09
C ALA A 248 -7.41 5.81 -7.21
N PRO A 249 -7.89 6.27 -8.37
CA PRO A 249 -8.39 5.39 -9.43
C PRO A 249 -7.34 4.52 -10.11
N LYS A 250 -6.05 4.86 -9.94
CA LYS A 250 -4.94 4.20 -10.62
C LYS A 250 -4.29 3.14 -9.74
N PRO A 251 -3.85 2.00 -10.31
CA PRO A 251 -3.02 1.02 -9.62
C PRO A 251 -1.84 1.65 -8.86
N GLN A 252 -1.77 1.35 -7.57
CA GLN A 252 -0.65 1.73 -6.71
C GLN A 252 0.15 0.48 -6.36
N VAL A 253 1.44 0.53 -6.65
CA VAL A 253 2.40 -0.53 -6.32
C VAL A 253 3.21 -0.09 -5.11
N SER A 254 3.00 -0.74 -3.97
CA SER A 254 3.84 -0.59 -2.79
C SER A 254 5.02 -1.54 -2.91
N ILE A 255 6.24 -1.00 -3.01
CA ILE A 255 7.47 -1.78 -2.96
C ILE A 255 8.12 -1.49 -1.61
N ILE A 256 8.10 -2.46 -0.71
CA ILE A 256 8.72 -2.33 0.61
C ILE A 256 10.08 -3.01 0.59
N ASP A 257 11.15 -2.24 0.63
CA ASP A 257 12.51 -2.80 0.65
C ASP A 257 13.32 -2.20 1.81
N GLY A 258 13.16 -2.80 2.99
CA GLY A 258 13.71 -2.30 4.25
C GLY A 258 12.65 -2.24 5.36
N LEU A 259 13.02 -1.59 6.46
CA LEU A 259 12.17 -1.47 7.65
C LEU A 259 10.99 -0.52 7.41
N THR A 260 9.78 -0.96 7.75
CA THR A 260 8.53 -0.21 7.64
C THR A 260 7.78 -0.29 8.98
N ILE A 261 7.52 0.87 9.59
CA ILE A 261 7.05 0.96 10.99
C ILE A 261 5.70 1.68 11.07
N GLY A 262 4.76 1.14 11.85
CA GLY A 262 3.52 1.82 12.27
C GLY A 262 2.72 2.37 11.09
N ALA A 263 2.43 3.68 11.08
CA ALA A 263 1.75 4.35 9.97
C ALA A 263 2.43 4.16 8.60
N GLY A 264 3.74 3.85 8.56
CA GLY A 264 4.45 3.52 7.32
C GLY A 264 3.91 2.25 6.64
N VAL A 265 3.33 1.33 7.40
CA VAL A 265 2.60 0.17 6.85
C VAL A 265 1.38 0.61 6.05
N GLY A 266 0.85 1.81 6.31
CA GLY A 266 -0.24 2.43 5.56
C GLY A 266 0.03 2.53 4.06
N PHE A 267 1.29 2.66 3.63
CA PHE A 267 1.63 2.65 2.19
C PHE A 267 1.31 1.30 1.54
N THR A 268 1.54 0.21 2.27
CA THR A 268 1.25 -1.16 1.83
C THR A 268 -0.22 -1.49 2.03
N ALA A 269 -0.78 -1.14 3.18
CA ALA A 269 -2.17 -1.40 3.58
C ALA A 269 -3.21 -0.80 2.61
N ASN A 270 -2.89 0.36 2.02
CA ASN A 270 -3.80 1.10 1.14
C ASN A 270 -3.38 1.02 -0.34
N SER A 271 -2.56 0.04 -0.72
CA SER A 271 -2.12 -0.22 -2.09
C SER A 271 -2.73 -1.49 -2.65
N GLY A 272 -3.00 -1.51 -3.96
CA GLY A 272 -3.58 -2.66 -4.65
C GLY A 272 -2.58 -3.77 -4.96
N PHE A 273 -1.28 -3.43 -5.03
CA PHE A 273 -0.20 -4.37 -5.33
C PHE A 273 0.92 -4.19 -4.30
N ARG A 274 1.24 -5.24 -3.54
CA ARG A 274 2.20 -5.18 -2.44
C ARG A 274 3.38 -6.10 -2.71
N ILE A 275 4.56 -5.53 -2.82
CA ILE A 275 5.80 -6.22 -3.17
C ILE A 275 6.75 -6.13 -1.98
N GLY A 276 7.17 -7.27 -1.46
CA GLY A 276 8.31 -7.39 -0.54
C GLY A 276 9.58 -7.85 -1.24
N SER A 277 10.70 -7.75 -0.54
CA SER A 277 12.03 -8.25 -0.86
C SER A 277 12.54 -9.09 0.31
N GLU A 278 13.74 -9.65 0.18
CA GLU A 278 14.48 -10.31 1.25
C GLU A 278 14.82 -9.37 2.43
N ASN A 279 14.84 -8.05 2.20
CA ASN A 279 15.15 -7.06 3.23
C ASN A 279 13.90 -6.39 3.85
N SER A 280 12.69 -6.71 3.37
CA SER A 280 11.48 -6.14 3.94
C SER A 280 11.28 -6.57 5.39
N ILE A 281 11.04 -5.60 6.25
CA ILE A 281 10.66 -5.83 7.65
C ILE A 281 9.46 -4.94 7.96
N LEU A 282 8.31 -5.53 8.30
CA LEU A 282 7.12 -4.81 8.74
C LEU A 282 6.92 -4.96 10.24
N THR A 283 6.55 -3.87 10.92
CA THR A 283 6.25 -3.87 12.35
C THR A 283 5.28 -2.75 12.71
N ILE A 284 4.35 -3.02 13.61
CA ILE A 284 3.33 -2.05 14.06
C ILE A 284 3.40 -1.96 15.58
N PRO A 285 4.42 -1.27 16.14
CA PRO A 285 4.66 -1.21 17.58
C PRO A 285 3.83 -0.10 18.26
N ASP A 286 2.67 0.27 17.72
CA ASP A 286 1.94 1.46 18.14
C ASP A 286 1.47 1.37 19.60
N CYS A 287 1.05 0.19 20.07
CA CYS A 287 0.71 -0.02 21.48
C CYS A 287 1.89 0.20 22.44
N ALA A 288 3.11 -0.09 22.01
CA ALA A 288 4.32 0.10 22.83
C ALA A 288 4.69 1.58 23.00
N VAL A 289 4.21 2.46 22.11
CA VAL A 289 4.39 3.92 22.18
C VAL A 289 3.17 4.61 22.83
N GLY A 290 2.16 3.86 23.30
CA GLY A 290 0.94 4.43 23.85
C GLY A 290 -0.04 4.95 22.79
N PHE A 291 0.05 4.41 21.57
CA PHE A 291 -0.84 4.72 20.46
C PHE A 291 -1.63 3.49 20.00
N PHE A 292 -2.37 3.60 18.89
CA PHE A 292 -3.09 2.49 18.27
C PHE A 292 -2.66 2.34 16.80
N PRO A 293 -2.79 1.14 16.19
CA PRO A 293 -2.59 1.00 14.75
C PRO A 293 -3.49 1.95 13.97
N ASN A 294 -2.93 2.95 13.31
CA ASN A 294 -3.68 3.95 12.54
C ASN A 294 -3.46 3.78 11.02
N ALA A 295 -3.81 4.79 10.22
CA ALA A 295 -3.48 4.86 8.79
C ALA A 295 -4.04 3.72 7.92
N GLY A 296 -5.16 3.12 8.31
CA GLY A 296 -5.71 1.94 7.60
C GLY A 296 -5.32 0.60 8.22
N ASN A 297 -4.38 0.58 9.17
CA ASN A 297 -3.76 -0.65 9.63
C ASN A 297 -4.70 -1.58 10.41
N ILE A 298 -5.67 -1.08 11.21
CA ILE A 298 -6.65 -1.98 11.85
C ILE A 298 -7.42 -2.74 10.78
N ARG A 299 -8.00 -2.02 9.80
CA ARG A 299 -8.75 -2.66 8.70
C ARG A 299 -7.88 -3.64 7.92
N PHE A 300 -6.62 -3.29 7.66
CA PHE A 300 -5.70 -4.15 6.92
C PHE A 300 -5.36 -5.42 7.69
N LEU A 301 -4.96 -5.28 8.96
CA LEU A 301 -4.59 -6.41 9.82
C LEU A 301 -5.80 -7.30 10.15
N ASN A 302 -6.99 -6.74 10.34
CA ASN A 302 -8.20 -7.50 10.66
C ASN A 302 -8.68 -8.41 9.49
N ARG A 303 -8.11 -8.24 8.29
CA ARG A 303 -8.34 -9.12 7.13
C ARG A 303 -7.36 -10.28 7.05
N LEU A 304 -6.36 -10.34 7.93
CA LEU A 304 -5.42 -11.45 7.99
C LEU A 304 -6.03 -12.60 8.79
N ASP A 305 -6.02 -13.79 8.20
CA ASP A 305 -6.56 -15.00 8.80
C ASP A 305 -5.78 -15.48 10.03
N GLY A 306 -6.43 -16.33 10.84
CA GLY A 306 -5.78 -17.07 11.93
C GLY A 306 -5.36 -16.20 13.11
N GLY A 307 -5.96 -15.02 13.29
CA GLY A 307 -5.61 -14.08 14.37
C GLY A 307 -4.25 -13.40 14.21
N VAL A 308 -3.59 -13.56 13.06
CA VAL A 308 -2.24 -13.01 12.81
C VAL A 308 -2.26 -11.48 12.92
N GLY A 309 -3.27 -10.81 12.39
CA GLY A 309 -3.38 -9.35 12.47
C GLY A 309 -3.39 -8.83 13.91
N LEU A 310 -4.22 -9.42 14.76
CA LEU A 310 -4.32 -9.05 16.17
C LEU A 310 -3.01 -9.36 16.90
N TYR A 311 -2.41 -10.53 16.64
CA TYR A 311 -1.10 -10.90 17.17
C TYR A 311 -0.03 -9.85 16.85
N LEU A 312 0.05 -9.40 15.60
CA LEU A 312 1.03 -8.39 15.17
C LEU A 312 0.78 -7.03 15.82
N ALA A 313 -0.49 -6.61 15.91
CA ALA A 313 -0.86 -5.33 16.52
C ALA A 313 -0.55 -5.27 18.01
N LEU A 314 -0.87 -6.32 18.78
CA LEU A 314 -0.68 -6.33 20.23
C LEU A 314 0.77 -6.57 20.66
N THR A 315 1.51 -7.39 19.90
CA THR A 315 2.89 -7.76 20.29
C THR A 315 3.96 -6.87 19.67
N GLY A 316 3.61 -6.07 18.65
CA GLY A 316 4.56 -5.26 17.88
C GLY A 316 5.64 -6.08 17.18
N ARG A 317 5.38 -7.37 16.89
CA ARG A 317 6.39 -8.26 16.31
C ARG A 317 6.76 -7.82 14.89
N ARG A 318 8.06 -7.87 14.61
CA ARG A 318 8.63 -7.69 13.28
C ARG A 318 8.40 -8.94 12.41
N VAL A 319 7.80 -8.75 11.24
CA VAL A 319 7.62 -9.78 10.19
C VAL A 319 8.61 -9.51 9.07
N ARG A 320 9.28 -10.54 8.53
CA ARG A 320 10.39 -10.36 7.57
C ARG A 320 10.21 -11.18 6.30
N GLY A 321 10.60 -10.61 5.15
CA GLY A 321 10.76 -11.30 3.86
C GLY A 321 9.66 -12.32 3.56
N ALA A 322 10.04 -13.59 3.40
CA ALA A 322 9.14 -14.72 3.16
C ALA A 322 7.96 -14.87 4.13
N GLU A 323 8.07 -14.41 5.38
CA GLU A 323 6.95 -14.46 6.31
C GLU A 323 5.83 -13.47 5.92
N LEU A 324 6.18 -12.36 5.25
CA LEU A 324 5.20 -11.36 4.79
C LEU A 324 4.22 -11.94 3.78
N ILE A 325 4.72 -12.76 2.83
CA ILE A 325 3.84 -13.41 1.85
C ILE A 325 3.03 -14.54 2.52
N GLN A 326 3.63 -15.24 3.50
CA GLN A 326 2.95 -16.30 4.25
C GLN A 326 1.79 -15.82 5.12
N CYS A 327 1.82 -14.58 5.62
CA CYS A 327 0.69 -13.98 6.33
C CYS A 327 -0.22 -13.10 5.45
N GLY A 328 0.13 -12.86 4.19
CA GLY A 328 -0.65 -12.00 3.29
C GLY A 328 -0.45 -10.50 3.49
N LEU A 329 0.67 -10.08 4.12
CA LEU A 329 1.05 -8.66 4.20
C LEU A 329 1.61 -8.13 2.87
N VAL A 330 2.12 -9.02 2.02
CA VAL A 330 2.52 -8.73 0.64
C VAL A 330 1.96 -9.79 -0.31
N ASP A 331 1.80 -9.41 -1.57
CA ASP A 331 1.27 -10.27 -2.63
C ASP A 331 2.37 -10.98 -3.42
N PHE A 332 3.54 -10.34 -3.52
CA PHE A 332 4.70 -10.77 -4.30
C PHE A 332 6.00 -10.61 -3.50
N LEU A 333 7.00 -11.43 -3.82
CA LEU A 333 8.36 -11.28 -3.33
C LEU A 333 9.30 -11.10 -4.51
N ILE A 334 9.98 -9.98 -4.59
CA ILE A 334 10.93 -9.65 -5.65
C ILE A 334 12.28 -9.36 -4.99
N PRO A 335 13.35 -10.06 -5.38
CA PRO A 335 14.67 -9.81 -4.83
C PRO A 335 15.10 -8.34 -5.00
N THR A 336 15.76 -7.74 -4.01
CA THR A 336 16.16 -6.33 -4.03
C THR A 336 16.96 -5.97 -5.30
N ASN A 337 17.83 -6.86 -5.76
CA ASN A 337 18.61 -6.66 -6.99
C ASN A 337 17.78 -6.67 -8.29
N MET A 338 16.55 -7.20 -8.26
CA MET A 338 15.63 -7.26 -9.40
C MET A 338 14.63 -6.10 -9.43
N ILE A 339 14.45 -5.37 -8.33
CA ILE A 339 13.56 -4.19 -8.28
C ILE A 339 13.86 -3.17 -9.40
N PRO A 340 15.13 -2.82 -9.71
CA PRO A 340 15.43 -1.91 -10.80
C PRO A 340 15.02 -2.45 -12.18
N THR A 341 15.15 -3.76 -12.38
CA THR A 341 14.70 -4.44 -13.61
C THR A 341 13.18 -4.42 -13.72
N LEU A 342 12.47 -4.70 -12.61
CA LEU A 342 11.03 -4.54 -12.55
C LEU A 342 10.62 -3.12 -12.93
N ASP A 343 11.25 -2.10 -12.33
CA ASP A 343 10.96 -0.69 -12.62
C ASP A 343 11.16 -0.34 -14.10
N ASP A 344 12.19 -0.88 -14.76
CA ASP A 344 12.42 -0.73 -16.20
C ASP A 344 11.27 -1.33 -17.02
N GLN A 345 10.80 -2.52 -16.63
CA GLN A 345 9.67 -3.19 -17.30
C GLN A 345 8.35 -2.48 -17.08
N LEU A 346 8.08 -2.01 -15.85
CA LEU A 346 6.89 -1.24 -15.52
C LEU A 346 6.88 0.12 -16.25
N SER A 347 8.05 0.72 -16.47
CA SER A 347 8.23 1.94 -17.25
C SER A 347 7.81 1.80 -18.73
N ARG A 348 7.63 0.57 -19.21
CA ARG A 348 7.25 0.23 -20.61
C ARG A 348 5.84 -0.36 -20.71
N LEU A 349 5.01 -0.18 -19.68
CA LEU A 349 3.61 -0.61 -19.73
C LEU A 349 2.89 0.11 -20.87
N PRO A 350 2.12 -0.58 -21.72
CA PRO A 350 1.16 0.06 -22.59
C PRO A 350 0.14 0.83 -21.76
N LEU A 351 -0.41 1.91 -22.32
CA LEU A 351 -1.47 2.68 -21.66
C LEU A 351 -2.64 1.77 -21.28
N LYS A 352 -3.13 1.92 -20.04
CA LYS A 352 -4.31 1.23 -19.51
C LYS A 352 -4.26 -0.32 -19.56
N ASN A 353 -3.06 -0.91 -19.55
CA ASN A 353 -2.90 -2.36 -19.57
C ASN A 353 -2.54 -2.93 -18.17
N HIS A 354 -3.55 -3.11 -17.33
CA HIS A 354 -3.40 -3.67 -15.97
C HIS A 354 -2.95 -5.15 -15.98
N GLU A 355 -3.34 -5.91 -17.01
CA GLU A 355 -2.92 -7.29 -17.22
C GLU A 355 -1.40 -7.40 -17.27
N ARG A 356 -0.76 -6.54 -18.06
CA ARG A 356 0.69 -6.51 -18.19
C ARG A 356 1.40 -6.00 -16.95
N LEU A 357 0.78 -5.12 -16.16
CA LEU A 357 1.29 -4.75 -14.82
C LEU A 357 1.41 -5.99 -13.93
N ILE A 358 0.35 -6.80 -13.85
CA ILE A 358 0.34 -8.05 -13.08
C ILE A 358 1.37 -9.03 -13.62
N ALA A 359 1.40 -9.26 -14.95
CA ALA A 359 2.32 -10.19 -15.58
C ALA A 359 3.79 -9.83 -15.34
N ASN A 360 4.15 -8.53 -15.43
CA ASN A 360 5.48 -8.05 -15.11
C ASN A 360 5.84 -8.31 -13.65
N ILE A 361 5.00 -7.91 -12.70
CA ILE A 361 5.26 -8.14 -11.26
C ILE A 361 5.40 -9.64 -10.98
N ALA A 362 4.51 -10.47 -11.51
CA ALA A 362 4.54 -11.93 -11.34
C ALA A 362 5.81 -12.57 -11.92
N THR A 363 6.31 -12.06 -13.06
CA THR A 363 7.55 -12.55 -13.71
C THR A 363 8.76 -12.43 -12.81
N PHE A 364 8.93 -11.28 -12.17
CA PHE A 364 10.06 -11.02 -11.30
C PHE A 364 9.86 -11.57 -9.89
N SER A 365 8.64 -12.00 -9.55
CA SER A 365 8.36 -12.63 -8.27
C SER A 365 9.07 -13.99 -8.16
N VAL A 366 9.51 -14.28 -6.94
CA VAL A 366 10.10 -15.56 -6.55
C VAL A 366 9.24 -16.24 -5.50
N PRO A 367 9.22 -17.59 -5.45
CA PRO A 367 8.60 -18.33 -4.35
C PRO A 367 9.25 -17.98 -3.00
N ALA A 368 8.47 -18.02 -1.92
CA ALA A 368 8.94 -17.69 -0.56
C ALA A 368 10.13 -18.56 -0.11
N GLU A 369 10.12 -19.82 -0.54
CA GLU A 369 11.11 -20.85 -0.23
C GLU A 369 12.53 -20.45 -0.67
N THR A 370 12.64 -19.61 -1.71
CA THR A 370 13.93 -19.12 -2.23
C THR A 370 14.67 -18.24 -1.23
N GLN A 371 13.98 -17.63 -0.26
CA GLN A 371 14.61 -16.83 0.80
C GLN A 371 14.90 -17.66 2.07
N LEU A 372 14.34 -18.87 2.17
CA LEU A 372 14.34 -19.66 3.39
C LEU A 372 15.51 -20.65 3.46
N ASP A 373 16.03 -21.11 2.32
CA ASP A 373 17.06 -22.17 2.25
C ASP A 373 16.68 -23.42 3.09
N GLY A 374 15.38 -23.77 3.10
CA GLY A 374 14.83 -24.89 3.85
C GLY A 374 14.58 -24.62 5.35
N ARG A 375 14.78 -23.39 5.83
CA ARG A 375 14.44 -23.00 7.21
C ARG A 375 12.93 -22.77 7.37
N GLU A 376 12.38 -23.20 8.51
CA GLU A 376 11.02 -22.87 8.92
C GLU A 376 10.92 -21.39 9.31
N THR A 377 9.83 -20.73 8.94
CA THR A 377 9.52 -19.39 9.43
C THR A 377 8.92 -19.43 10.83
N HIS A 378 8.77 -18.25 11.44
CA HIS A 378 8.02 -18.11 12.69
C HIS A 378 6.57 -18.59 12.55
N LEU A 379 5.92 -18.35 11.41
CA LEU A 379 4.56 -18.80 11.19
C LEU A 379 4.51 -20.32 10.97
N ASP A 380 5.50 -20.92 10.32
CA ASP A 380 5.56 -22.38 10.18
C ASP A 380 5.59 -23.06 11.56
N ILE A 381 6.30 -22.48 12.53
CA ILE A 381 6.42 -23.02 13.88
C ILE A 381 5.20 -22.70 14.76
N TYR A 382 4.66 -21.47 14.71
CA TYR A 382 3.71 -20.97 15.71
C TYR A 382 2.29 -20.67 15.19
N ARG A 383 1.96 -20.93 13.91
CA ARG A 383 0.65 -20.56 13.34
C ARG A 383 -0.54 -21.13 14.10
N ASP A 384 -0.48 -22.40 14.51
CA ASP A 384 -1.57 -23.01 15.27
C ASP A 384 -1.72 -22.40 16.67
N ALA A 385 -0.61 -22.03 17.31
CA ALA A 385 -0.61 -21.34 18.60
C ALA A 385 -1.15 -19.91 18.46
N ILE A 386 -0.72 -19.17 17.44
CA ILE A 386 -1.26 -17.83 17.12
C ILE A 386 -2.77 -17.91 16.93
N LYS A 387 -3.24 -18.90 16.16
CA LYS A 387 -4.67 -19.13 15.95
C LYS A 387 -5.40 -19.36 17.28
N ARG A 388 -4.93 -20.29 18.11
CA ARG A 388 -5.54 -20.58 19.42
C ARG A 388 -5.56 -19.37 20.35
N CYS A 389 -4.50 -18.57 20.35
CA CYS A 389 -4.31 -17.49 21.31
C CYS A 389 -4.94 -16.15 20.88
N PHE A 390 -5.10 -15.90 19.59
CA PHE A 390 -5.52 -14.57 19.08
C PHE A 390 -6.76 -14.62 18.19
N GLU A 391 -7.05 -15.73 17.51
CA GLU A 391 -8.24 -15.81 16.65
C GLU A 391 -9.52 -15.84 17.50
N ASN A 392 -10.53 -15.06 17.09
CA ASN A 392 -11.84 -14.96 17.75
C ASN A 392 -11.79 -14.55 19.24
N LYS A 393 -10.71 -13.91 19.70
CA LYS A 393 -10.63 -13.36 21.06
C LYS A 393 -11.25 -11.97 21.12
N THR A 394 -12.17 -11.78 22.05
CA THR A 394 -12.89 -10.51 22.21
C THR A 394 -12.28 -9.60 23.28
N THR A 395 -11.52 -10.17 24.22
CA THR A 395 -10.85 -9.42 25.30
C THR A 395 -9.39 -9.82 25.45
N ILE A 396 -8.61 -8.94 26.08
CA ILE A 396 -7.19 -9.19 26.32
C ILE A 396 -6.98 -10.30 27.36
N GLU A 397 -7.89 -10.42 28.33
CA GLU A 397 -7.86 -11.47 29.35
C GLU A 397 -7.93 -12.85 28.70
N GLN A 398 -8.79 -13.03 27.69
CA GLN A 398 -8.89 -14.28 26.94
C GLN A 398 -7.63 -14.59 26.12
N VAL A 399 -6.93 -13.56 25.61
CA VAL A 399 -5.66 -13.71 24.89
C VAL A 399 -4.57 -14.16 25.87
N ILE A 400 -4.47 -13.50 27.02
CA ILE A 400 -3.47 -13.81 28.04
C ILE A 400 -3.70 -15.20 28.64
N GLU A 401 -4.93 -15.55 29.00
CA GLU A 401 -5.28 -16.89 29.46
C GLU A 401 -4.91 -17.96 28.42
N ALA A 402 -5.17 -17.71 27.13
CA ALA A 402 -4.81 -18.64 26.08
C ALA A 402 -3.28 -18.76 25.91
N LEU A 403 -2.53 -17.67 26.06
CA LEU A 403 -1.05 -17.68 26.03
C LEU A 403 -0.47 -18.40 27.25
N GLU A 404 -1.03 -18.21 28.44
CA GLU A 404 -0.59 -18.88 29.68
C GLU A 404 -0.80 -20.39 29.64
N ASN A 405 -1.78 -20.85 28.86
CA ASN A 405 -2.06 -22.27 28.64
C ASN A 405 -1.18 -22.93 27.57
N GLU A 406 -0.39 -22.17 26.80
CA GLU A 406 0.56 -22.75 25.84
C GLU A 406 1.73 -23.43 26.56
N SER A 407 2.16 -24.58 26.04
CA SER A 407 3.13 -25.47 26.68
C SER A 407 4.12 -26.05 25.66
N ASP A 408 5.06 -26.87 26.12
CA ASP A 408 6.08 -27.52 25.27
C ASP A 408 6.83 -26.51 24.37
N LYS A 409 6.82 -26.74 23.04
CA LYS A 409 7.54 -25.94 22.06
C LYS A 409 7.03 -24.50 21.93
N THR A 410 5.82 -24.20 22.41
CA THR A 410 5.20 -22.87 22.29
C THR A 410 5.30 -22.04 23.57
N TYR A 411 5.73 -22.63 24.69
CA TYR A 411 5.85 -21.96 25.99
C TYR A 411 6.71 -20.68 25.93
N ASP A 412 7.96 -20.78 25.48
CA ASP A 412 8.86 -19.62 25.41
C ASP A 412 8.36 -18.52 24.47
N TRP A 413 7.66 -18.90 23.40
CA TRP A 413 7.01 -17.95 22.50
C TRP A 413 5.88 -17.21 23.21
N ALA A 414 4.99 -17.94 23.89
CA ALA A 414 3.87 -17.36 24.60
C ALA A 414 4.33 -16.42 25.72
N GLN A 415 5.36 -16.80 26.48
CA GLN A 415 5.96 -15.92 27.50
C GLN A 415 6.55 -14.64 26.91
N ARG A 416 7.14 -14.68 25.71
CA ARG A 416 7.58 -13.47 25.00
C ARG A 416 6.40 -12.59 24.57
N CYS A 417 5.30 -13.19 24.12
CA CYS A 417 4.08 -12.46 23.77
C CYS A 417 3.50 -11.73 24.99
N ILE A 418 3.33 -12.45 26.11
CA ILE A 418 2.85 -11.88 27.39
C ILE A 418 3.77 -10.72 27.82
N LYS A 419 5.09 -10.91 27.78
CA LYS A 419 6.07 -9.87 28.12
C LYS A 419 5.92 -8.62 27.25
N ASN A 420 5.75 -8.77 25.93
CA ASN A 420 5.61 -7.63 25.03
C ASN A 420 4.28 -6.88 25.25
N ILE A 421 3.19 -7.62 25.47
CA ILE A 421 1.88 -7.04 25.77
C ILE A 421 1.94 -6.27 27.10
N ASN A 422 2.49 -6.87 28.16
CA ASN A 422 2.58 -6.26 29.48
C ASN A 422 3.53 -5.05 29.54
N LYS A 423 4.47 -4.93 28.59
CA LYS A 423 5.32 -3.74 28.45
C LYS A 423 4.65 -2.58 27.72
N SER A 424 3.57 -2.85 26.98
CA SER A 424 2.85 -1.85 26.19
C SER A 424 1.79 -1.11 27.03
N SER A 425 1.24 0.00 26.52
CA SER A 425 0.19 0.75 27.21
C SER A 425 -1.07 -0.11 27.38
N PRO A 426 -1.58 -0.30 28.62
CA PRO A 426 -2.81 -1.04 28.83
C PRO A 426 -4.03 -0.42 28.14
N ILE A 427 -4.09 0.92 28.05
CA ILE A 427 -5.14 1.64 27.32
C ILE A 427 -5.05 1.29 25.83
N SER A 428 -3.87 1.39 25.22
CA SER A 428 -3.65 1.06 23.82
C SER A 428 -3.97 -0.40 23.48
N ILE A 429 -3.66 -1.34 24.38
CA ILE A 429 -3.97 -2.76 24.22
C ILE A 429 -5.49 -2.96 24.20
N LYS A 430 -6.23 -2.42 25.19
CA LYS A 430 -7.70 -2.52 25.21
C LYS A 430 -8.35 -1.81 24.02
N LEU A 431 -7.88 -0.61 23.67
CA LEU A 431 -8.36 0.13 22.51
C LEU A 431 -8.17 -0.68 21.23
N THR A 432 -6.97 -1.25 21.02
CA THR A 432 -6.69 -2.07 19.83
C THR A 432 -7.56 -3.33 19.80
N MET A 433 -7.72 -4.03 20.92
CA MET A 433 -8.65 -5.16 21.04
C MET A 433 -10.07 -4.77 20.62
N ARG A 434 -10.59 -3.66 21.16
CA ARG A 434 -11.93 -3.15 20.83
C ARG A 434 -12.04 -2.80 19.34
N LEU A 435 -11.05 -2.14 18.76
CA LEU A 435 -11.05 -1.80 17.34
C LEU A 435 -11.01 -3.03 16.43
N PHE A 436 -10.29 -4.11 16.77
CA PHE A 436 -10.36 -5.35 15.97
C PHE A 436 -11.74 -6.01 16.02
N ASN A 437 -12.45 -5.92 17.16
CA ASN A 437 -13.77 -6.52 17.33
C ASN A 437 -14.92 -5.66 16.77
N GLU A 438 -14.80 -4.33 16.86
CA GLU A 438 -15.86 -3.37 16.50
C GLU A 438 -15.68 -2.70 15.15
N SER A 439 -14.56 -2.95 14.46
CA SER A 439 -14.37 -2.46 13.08
C SER A 439 -14.87 -3.52 12.12
N PRO A 440 -16.15 -3.46 11.68
CA PRO A 440 -16.56 -4.38 10.67
C PRO A 440 -15.73 -4.07 9.41
N THR A 441 -15.32 -5.12 8.72
CA THR A 441 -14.46 -5.01 7.53
C THR A 441 -15.18 -4.32 6.36
N ASP A 442 -16.47 -4.01 6.53
CA ASP A 442 -17.36 -3.36 5.57
C ASP A 442 -17.50 -1.84 5.74
N LEU A 443 -16.89 -1.22 6.76
CA LEU A 443 -16.83 0.26 6.86
C LEU A 443 -16.29 0.84 5.55
N SER A 444 -16.94 1.90 5.07
CA SER A 444 -16.44 2.64 3.91
C SER A 444 -15.08 3.26 4.25
N SER A 445 -14.20 3.42 3.24
CA SER A 445 -12.86 3.98 3.48
C SER A 445 -12.94 5.32 4.21
N ASN A 446 -13.86 6.20 3.84
CA ASN A 446 -14.02 7.51 4.47
C ASN A 446 -14.38 7.39 5.96
N GLU A 447 -15.36 6.58 6.33
CA GLU A 447 -15.75 6.38 7.74
C GLU A 447 -14.60 5.83 8.57
N TYR A 448 -13.84 4.90 7.99
CA TYR A 448 -12.69 4.32 8.65
C TYR A 448 -11.61 5.38 8.95
N PHE A 449 -11.22 6.22 7.98
CA PHE A 449 -10.21 7.27 8.20
C PHE A 449 -10.72 8.44 9.04
N GLU A 450 -12.02 8.75 8.99
CA GLU A 450 -12.68 9.71 9.90
C GLU A 450 -12.62 9.21 11.36
N ARG A 451 -12.84 7.92 11.58
CA ARG A 451 -12.74 7.30 12.92
C ARG A 451 -11.30 7.24 13.42
N ASP A 452 -10.35 6.82 12.60
CA ASP A 452 -8.91 6.84 12.95
C ASP A 452 -8.47 8.26 13.34
N TYR A 453 -8.95 9.28 12.62
CA TYR A 453 -8.70 10.68 12.96
C TYR A 453 -9.28 11.05 14.34
N ASN A 454 -10.56 10.74 14.59
CA ASN A 454 -11.20 11.08 15.87
C ASN A 454 -10.51 10.41 17.06
N ILE A 455 -10.14 9.14 16.95
CA ILE A 455 -9.41 8.42 17.99
C ILE A 455 -8.02 9.05 18.20
N SER A 456 -7.32 9.41 17.12
CA SER A 456 -6.05 10.12 17.22
C SER A 456 -6.20 11.45 17.96
N MET A 457 -7.26 12.21 17.66
CA MET A 457 -7.57 13.46 18.35
C MET A 457 -7.92 13.26 19.83
N ALA A 458 -8.61 12.17 20.18
CA ALA A 458 -8.89 11.81 21.56
C ALA A 458 -7.59 11.61 22.35
N LEU A 459 -6.65 10.85 21.77
CA LEU A 459 -5.38 10.51 22.41
C LEU A 459 -4.44 11.70 22.54
N VAL A 460 -4.39 12.62 21.56
CA VAL A 460 -3.49 13.78 21.63
C VAL A 460 -4.06 14.96 22.43
N ASN A 461 -5.38 15.04 22.58
CA ASN A 461 -6.00 16.08 23.42
C ASN A 461 -6.05 15.71 24.90
N ASP A 462 -5.76 14.45 25.26
CA ASP A 462 -5.53 14.07 26.66
C ASP A 462 -4.10 14.41 27.09
N SER A 463 -3.96 15.34 28.04
CA SER A 463 -2.66 15.74 28.60
C SER A 463 -1.98 14.62 29.39
N GLU A 464 -2.74 13.66 29.89
CA GLU A 464 -2.27 12.48 30.63
C GLU A 464 -2.22 11.21 29.76
N SER A 465 -2.29 11.38 28.43
CA SER A 465 -2.26 10.28 27.49
C SER A 465 -0.99 9.45 27.61
N ASP A 466 -1.15 8.12 27.62
CA ASP A 466 -0.04 7.16 27.53
C ASP A 466 0.82 7.41 26.28
N LEU A 467 0.28 8.03 25.22
CA LEU A 467 1.05 8.44 24.04
C LEU A 467 2.24 9.33 24.41
N TRP A 468 2.02 10.34 25.25
CA TRP A 468 3.09 11.30 25.58
C TRP A 468 4.19 10.64 26.39
N GLU A 469 3.81 9.77 27.32
CA GLU A 469 4.76 8.98 28.10
C GLU A 469 5.51 7.97 27.24
N GLY A 470 4.80 7.26 26.37
CA GLY A 470 5.39 6.28 25.46
C GLY A 470 6.39 6.90 24.50
N ILE A 471 6.10 8.08 23.95
CA ILE A 471 7.07 8.83 23.12
C ILE A 471 8.29 9.25 23.94
N ARG A 472 8.06 9.87 25.13
CA ARG A 472 9.14 10.32 26.01
C ARG A 472 10.07 9.17 26.37
N ALA A 473 9.52 8.06 26.87
CA ALA A 473 10.28 6.94 27.36
C ALA A 473 11.03 6.20 26.24
N ASN A 474 10.36 5.90 25.11
CA ASN A 474 10.95 5.07 24.06
C ASN A 474 11.82 5.84 23.05
N LEU A 475 11.51 7.10 22.76
CA LEU A 475 12.16 7.85 21.67
C LEU A 475 13.05 9.00 22.14
N ILE A 476 12.86 9.50 23.36
CA ILE A 476 13.61 10.65 23.89
C ILE A 476 14.59 10.21 24.98
N ASP A 477 14.10 9.54 26.03
CA ASP A 477 14.87 9.23 27.22
C ASP A 477 15.49 7.81 27.22
N SER A 478 15.00 6.91 26.37
CA SER A 478 15.38 5.48 26.33
C SER A 478 15.23 4.76 27.68
N ARG A 479 14.04 4.87 28.30
CA ARG A 479 13.67 4.26 29.59
C ARG A 479 12.39 3.44 29.47
N GLU A 480 12.07 2.66 30.50
CA GLU A 480 10.76 2.01 30.58
C GLU A 480 9.66 3.07 30.86
N PRO A 481 8.55 3.04 30.09
CA PRO A 481 7.43 3.95 30.28
C PRO A 481 6.67 3.67 31.59
N ILE A 482 6.16 4.73 32.19
CA ILE A 482 5.30 4.69 33.38
C ILE A 482 3.86 4.94 32.93
N TRP A 483 3.17 3.87 32.53
CA TRP A 483 1.78 3.94 32.07
C TRP A 483 0.81 4.42 33.16
N ARG A 484 -0.27 5.09 32.75
CA ARG A 484 -1.32 5.61 33.65
C ARG A 484 -1.98 4.51 34.48
N HIS A 485 -2.13 3.32 33.90
CA HIS A 485 -2.66 2.12 34.56
C HIS A 485 -1.57 1.05 34.58
N LYS A 486 -1.47 0.27 35.65
CA LYS A 486 -0.42 -0.76 35.76
C LYS A 486 -0.74 -2.02 34.97
N SER A 487 -2.02 -2.25 34.69
CA SER A 487 -2.52 -3.43 34.02
C SER A 487 -3.78 -3.10 33.22
N TYR A 488 -4.10 -3.94 32.23
CA TYR A 488 -5.34 -3.79 31.46
C TYR A 488 -6.59 -4.02 32.32
N THR A 489 -6.51 -4.78 33.40
CA THR A 489 -7.63 -4.97 34.34
C THR A 489 -8.02 -3.70 35.11
N GLU A 490 -7.11 -2.74 35.23
CA GLU A 490 -7.37 -1.44 35.89
C GLU A 490 -8.00 -0.41 34.93
N VAL A 491 -8.00 -0.66 33.62
CA VAL A 491 -8.54 0.27 32.63
C VAL A 491 -10.06 0.10 32.56
N ASP A 492 -10.81 1.14 32.93
CA ASP A 492 -12.27 1.19 32.79
C ASP A 492 -12.68 1.14 31.31
N ASP A 493 -13.64 0.28 30.97
CA ASP A 493 -14.16 0.18 29.60
C ASP A 493 -14.82 1.49 29.14
N LYS A 494 -15.35 2.29 30.08
CA LYS A 494 -15.88 3.63 29.79
C LYS A 494 -14.81 4.54 29.19
N LEU A 495 -13.56 4.46 29.66
CA LEU A 495 -12.47 5.27 29.09
C LEU A 495 -12.24 4.91 27.62
N ILE A 496 -12.30 3.62 27.28
CA ILE A 496 -12.16 3.15 25.90
C ILE A 496 -13.34 3.59 25.04
N ASP A 497 -14.57 3.53 25.58
CA ASP A 497 -15.77 4.02 24.92
C ASP A 497 -15.69 5.54 24.65
N ASP A 498 -15.20 6.32 25.61
CA ASP A 498 -15.02 7.77 25.45
C ASP A 498 -14.00 8.10 24.35
N ILE A 499 -12.92 7.31 24.24
CA ILE A 499 -11.90 7.45 23.17
C ILE A 499 -12.49 7.10 21.79
N ILE A 500 -13.16 5.95 21.67
CA ILE A 500 -13.73 5.49 20.39
C ILE A 500 -14.84 6.43 19.89
N ASN A 501 -15.65 6.95 20.81
CA ASN A 501 -16.77 7.85 20.50
C ASN A 501 -16.40 9.34 20.52
N TYR A 502 -15.11 9.66 20.69
CA TYR A 502 -14.63 11.04 20.72
C TYR A 502 -15.09 11.82 19.47
N LYS A 503 -15.58 13.03 19.70
CA LYS A 503 -15.90 13.98 18.63
C LYS A 503 -15.12 15.27 18.86
N PRO A 504 -14.44 15.80 17.84
CA PRO A 504 -13.78 17.09 17.95
C PRO A 504 -14.76 18.19 18.41
N PRO A 505 -14.33 19.12 19.29
CA PRO A 505 -15.23 20.04 19.97
C PRO A 505 -15.76 21.17 19.07
N THR A 506 -15.09 21.45 17.95
CA THR A 506 -15.48 22.51 17.01
C THR A 506 -15.73 21.94 15.62
N ALA A 507 -16.64 22.56 14.86
CA ALA A 507 -16.96 22.15 13.49
C ALA A 507 -15.71 22.16 12.57
N GLU A 508 -14.81 23.13 12.75
CA GLU A 508 -13.54 23.23 12.01
C GLU A 508 -12.57 22.07 12.30
N SER A 509 -12.71 21.43 13.46
CA SER A 509 -11.88 20.29 13.86
C SER A 509 -12.43 18.96 13.36
N VAL A 510 -13.65 18.92 12.81
CA VAL A 510 -14.24 17.70 12.26
C VAL A 510 -13.61 17.39 10.91
N LEU A 511 -13.04 16.19 10.76
CA LEU A 511 -12.65 15.67 9.45
C LEU A 511 -13.89 15.08 8.79
N LYS A 512 -14.27 15.64 7.63
CA LYS A 512 -15.29 15.05 6.75
C LYS A 512 -14.68 14.72 5.40
N LEU A 513 -14.77 13.46 5.01
CA LEU A 513 -14.25 12.92 3.77
C LEU A 513 -15.41 12.63 2.81
N THR A 514 -15.26 13.03 1.55
CA THR A 514 -16.22 12.69 0.49
C THR A 514 -16.22 11.18 0.32
N PRO A 515 -17.38 10.48 0.38
CA PRO A 515 -17.42 9.03 0.31
C PRO A 515 -17.08 8.53 -1.10
N PHE A 516 -15.98 7.80 -1.22
CA PHE A 516 -15.58 7.07 -2.42
C PHE A 516 -15.36 5.60 -2.10
N LYS A 517 -15.61 4.75 -3.08
CA LYS A 517 -15.32 3.32 -3.02
C LYS A 517 -13.80 3.12 -3.00
N SER A 518 -13.34 2.25 -2.12
CA SER A 518 -11.94 1.87 -2.04
C SER A 518 -11.51 1.20 -3.36
N THR A 519 -10.59 1.82 -4.08
CA THR A 519 -10.09 1.31 -5.37
C THR A 519 -9.01 0.26 -5.16
N TYR A 520 -8.18 0.40 -4.12
CA TYR A 520 -7.14 -0.59 -3.80
C TYR A 520 -7.73 -1.99 -3.54
N LEU A 521 -8.90 -2.05 -2.88
CA LEU A 521 -9.63 -3.32 -2.68
C LEU A 521 -10.10 -3.94 -3.99
N MET A 522 -10.48 -3.13 -4.99
CA MET A 522 -10.81 -3.66 -6.31
C MET A 522 -9.58 -4.32 -6.95
N PHE A 523 -8.41 -3.69 -6.83
CA PHE A 523 -7.17 -4.26 -7.35
C PHE A 523 -6.72 -5.50 -6.58
N GLU A 524 -6.92 -5.55 -5.26
CA GLU A 524 -6.73 -6.77 -4.48
C GLU A 524 -7.68 -7.89 -4.92
N ASP A 525 -8.96 -7.60 -5.19
CA ASP A 525 -9.92 -8.57 -5.73
C ASP A 525 -9.47 -9.10 -7.10
N VAL A 526 -8.98 -8.22 -7.98
CA VAL A 526 -8.39 -8.60 -9.28
C VAL A 526 -7.19 -9.52 -9.09
N LEU A 527 -6.31 -9.23 -8.13
CA LEU A 527 -5.18 -10.11 -7.80
C LEU A 527 -5.66 -11.46 -7.25
N ASN A 528 -6.61 -11.47 -6.32
CA ASN A 528 -7.15 -12.70 -5.74
C ASN A 528 -7.77 -13.59 -6.83
N GLU A 529 -8.51 -12.99 -7.75
CA GLU A 529 -9.06 -13.69 -8.91
C GLU A 529 -7.95 -14.22 -9.83
N TYR A 530 -6.94 -13.41 -10.11
CA TYR A 530 -5.74 -13.84 -10.84
C TYR A 530 -5.05 -15.05 -10.17
N PHE A 531 -4.88 -15.05 -8.84
CA PHE A 531 -4.24 -16.17 -8.14
C PHE A 531 -5.11 -17.43 -8.06
N ASN A 532 -6.41 -17.27 -7.80
CA ASN A 532 -7.37 -18.37 -7.70
C ASN A 532 -7.55 -19.10 -9.03
N LEU A 533 -7.57 -18.36 -10.14
CA LEU A 533 -7.73 -18.93 -11.47
C LEU A 533 -6.44 -19.54 -12.00
N ASN A 534 -5.28 -19.04 -11.56
CA ASN A 534 -4.02 -19.45 -12.18
C ASN A 534 -3.20 -20.49 -11.39
N GLN A 535 -3.16 -20.59 -10.05
CA GLN A 535 -2.20 -21.47 -9.34
C GLN A 535 -0.73 -21.45 -9.89
N PHE A 536 -0.36 -20.48 -10.73
CA PHE A 536 0.78 -20.60 -11.63
C PHE A 536 1.99 -19.92 -11.01
N THR A 537 3.03 -20.71 -10.74
CA THR A 537 4.40 -20.26 -11.02
C THR A 537 4.49 -20.14 -12.54
N LEU A 538 4.81 -18.95 -13.08
CA LEU A 538 5.05 -18.79 -14.52
C LEU A 538 5.92 -19.94 -15.03
N SER A 539 5.45 -20.67 -16.05
CA SER A 539 6.25 -21.76 -16.62
C SER A 539 7.59 -21.20 -17.07
N GLY A 540 8.66 -22.00 -17.00
CA GLY A 540 10.00 -21.55 -17.38
C GLY A 540 10.05 -20.97 -18.80
N GLU A 541 9.22 -21.49 -19.71
CA GLU A 541 9.06 -20.99 -21.07
C GLU A 541 8.45 -19.58 -21.11
N VAL A 542 7.31 -19.35 -20.46
CA VAL A 542 6.66 -18.02 -20.43
C VAL A 542 7.53 -17.02 -19.70
N ARG A 543 8.17 -17.43 -18.59
CA ARG A 543 9.14 -16.61 -17.86
C ARG A 543 10.33 -16.24 -18.74
N SER A 544 10.87 -17.19 -19.51
CA SER A 544 11.99 -16.92 -20.42
C SER A 544 11.63 -15.93 -21.53
N VAL A 545 10.37 -15.94 -22.01
CA VAL A 545 9.88 -14.92 -22.96
C VAL A 545 9.86 -13.55 -22.28
N PHE A 546 9.31 -13.44 -21.07
CA PHE A 546 9.30 -12.17 -20.33
C PHE A 546 10.72 -11.68 -19.98
N GLU A 547 11.63 -12.57 -19.59
CA GLU A 547 13.02 -12.25 -19.24
C GLU A 547 13.89 -11.93 -20.48
N ALA A 548 13.67 -12.57 -21.63
CA ALA A 548 14.48 -12.35 -22.84
C ALA A 548 14.17 -11.01 -23.53
N HIS A 549 12.99 -10.42 -23.29
CA HIS A 549 12.52 -9.23 -23.98
C HIS A 549 12.85 -7.91 -23.27
N THR A 550 13.95 -7.87 -22.50
CA THR A 550 14.42 -6.66 -21.77
C THR A 550 14.64 -5.43 -22.66
N GLY A 551 14.70 -5.59 -24.00
CA GLY A 551 14.89 -4.49 -24.96
C GLY A 551 13.63 -3.96 -25.65
N ASN A 552 12.63 -4.80 -25.93
CA ASN A 552 11.40 -4.41 -26.62
C ASN A 552 10.22 -5.29 -26.15
N PRO A 553 9.33 -4.79 -25.30
CA PRO A 553 8.22 -5.58 -24.78
C PRO A 553 6.97 -5.51 -25.66
N PHE A 554 7.05 -4.98 -26.89
CA PHE A 554 5.96 -4.94 -27.86
C PHE A 554 6.11 -6.01 -28.95
N THR A 555 6.79 -7.12 -28.66
CA THR A 555 6.88 -8.23 -29.61
C THR A 555 5.60 -9.05 -29.59
N LYS A 556 5.25 -9.61 -30.76
CA LYS A 556 4.14 -10.55 -30.86
C LYS A 556 4.29 -11.71 -29.88
N ASP A 557 5.51 -12.23 -29.69
CA ASP A 557 5.77 -13.31 -28.74
C ASP A 557 5.44 -12.92 -27.28
N TYR A 558 5.68 -11.65 -26.91
CA TYR A 558 5.33 -11.12 -25.59
C TYR A 558 3.81 -10.99 -25.44
N ASP A 559 3.12 -10.47 -26.46
CA ASP A 559 1.66 -10.38 -26.46
C ASP A 559 1.00 -11.76 -26.48
N ASP A 560 1.55 -12.72 -27.24
CA ASP A 560 1.13 -14.12 -27.25
C ASP A 560 1.38 -14.75 -25.86
N ALA A 561 2.47 -14.41 -25.17
CA ALA A 561 2.74 -14.87 -23.81
C ALA A 561 1.76 -14.29 -22.78
N ILE A 562 1.44 -12.99 -22.87
CA ILE A 562 0.33 -12.37 -22.10
C ILE A 562 -0.98 -13.07 -22.43
N GLU A 563 -1.27 -13.30 -23.71
CA GLU A 563 -2.53 -13.89 -24.13
C GLU A 563 -2.63 -15.35 -23.65
N ILE A 564 -1.55 -16.14 -23.67
CA ILE A 564 -1.50 -17.48 -23.07
C ILE A 564 -1.72 -17.40 -21.56
N PHE A 565 -1.05 -16.47 -20.90
CA PHE A 565 -1.14 -16.24 -19.46
C PHE A 565 -2.55 -15.78 -19.02
N PHE A 566 -3.26 -14.99 -19.82
CA PHE A 566 -4.61 -14.48 -19.52
C PHE A 566 -5.76 -15.29 -20.14
N LYS A 567 -5.60 -15.95 -21.30
CA LYS A 567 -6.60 -16.92 -21.83
C LYS A 567 -6.76 -18.12 -20.92
N GLY A 568 -5.71 -18.49 -20.18
CA GLY A 568 -5.80 -19.46 -19.08
C GLY A 568 -6.68 -18.96 -17.93
N ALA A 569 -6.73 -17.65 -17.70
CA ALA A 569 -7.25 -17.03 -16.50
C ALA A 569 -8.77 -16.74 -16.50
N ARG A 570 -9.58 -17.34 -17.41
CA ARG A 570 -11.07 -17.26 -17.56
C ARG A 570 -11.87 -16.57 -16.43
N SER A 571 -11.69 -15.26 -16.26
CA SER A 571 -12.39 -14.50 -15.23
C SER A 571 -13.64 -13.88 -15.86
N ASP A 572 -14.81 -14.43 -15.56
CA ASP A 572 -16.08 -13.87 -16.01
C ASP A 572 -16.26 -12.43 -15.50
N LYS A 573 -15.79 -12.13 -14.28
CA LYS A 573 -15.87 -10.80 -13.67
C LYS A 573 -14.95 -9.79 -14.34
N TYR A 574 -13.69 -10.15 -14.59
CA TYR A 574 -12.74 -9.32 -15.31
C TYR A 574 -13.19 -9.08 -16.74
N GLN A 575 -13.75 -10.09 -17.42
CA GLN A 575 -14.33 -9.90 -18.75
C GLN A 575 -15.55 -8.98 -18.69
N ILE A 576 -16.43 -9.08 -17.68
CA ILE A 576 -17.55 -8.15 -17.49
C ILE A 576 -17.06 -6.72 -17.24
N ASP A 577 -16.05 -6.51 -16.39
CA ASP A 577 -15.55 -5.18 -16.05
C ASP A 577 -14.70 -4.59 -17.20
N ARG A 578 -13.94 -5.41 -17.93
CA ARG A 578 -13.22 -5.04 -19.17
C ARG A 578 -14.19 -4.73 -20.30
N ASN A 579 -15.24 -5.54 -20.48
CA ASN A 579 -16.30 -5.25 -21.45
C ASN A 579 -17.05 -3.99 -21.04
N SER A 580 -17.27 -3.76 -19.75
CA SER A 580 -17.83 -2.50 -19.26
C SER A 580 -16.90 -1.34 -19.60
N ALA A 581 -15.59 -1.44 -19.35
CA ALA A 581 -14.64 -0.41 -19.73
C ALA A 581 -14.56 -0.19 -21.25
N SER A 582 -14.66 -1.26 -22.06
CA SER A 582 -14.70 -1.22 -23.53
C SER A 582 -15.98 -0.57 -24.03
N ILE A 583 -17.15 -0.98 -23.53
CA ILE A 583 -18.47 -0.40 -23.83
C ILE A 583 -18.48 1.08 -23.42
N LEU A 584 -17.93 1.44 -22.26
CA LEU A 584 -17.85 2.83 -21.83
C LEU A 584 -16.87 3.66 -22.68
N THR A 585 -15.89 3.02 -23.32
CA THR A 585 -14.98 3.65 -24.28
C THR A 585 -15.68 3.84 -25.64
N GLU A 586 -16.37 2.82 -26.16
CA GLU A 586 -17.19 2.92 -27.38
C GLU A 586 -18.33 3.94 -27.22
N MET A 587 -19.00 3.97 -26.07
CA MET A 587 -20.02 4.98 -25.75
C MET A 587 -19.45 6.39 -25.62
N SER A 588 -18.14 6.56 -25.41
CA SER A 588 -17.49 7.86 -25.42
C SER A 588 -17.05 8.32 -26.81
N GLU A 589 -16.93 7.39 -27.76
CA GLU A 589 -16.67 7.66 -29.18
C GLU A 589 -17.97 7.94 -29.97
N ILE A 590 -19.11 7.50 -29.45
CA ILE A 590 -20.43 7.94 -29.93
C ILE A 590 -20.66 9.37 -29.45
N ASP A 591 -20.52 10.32 -30.38
CA ASP A 591 -20.76 11.74 -30.17
C ASP A 591 -22.12 11.98 -29.50
N MET A 592 -22.10 12.67 -28.34
CA MET A 592 -23.30 13.16 -27.62
C MET A 592 -24.14 14.14 -28.46
N ALA A 593 -23.71 14.51 -29.68
CA ALA A 593 -24.53 15.17 -30.68
C ALA A 593 -25.51 14.23 -31.41
N THR A 594 -25.32 12.90 -31.30
CA THR A 594 -26.15 11.87 -31.96
C THR A 594 -27.20 11.26 -31.02
N LEU A 595 -27.15 11.59 -29.73
CA LEU A 595 -27.99 11.09 -28.64
C LEU A 595 -28.77 12.26 -28.03
#